data_AF-A0A968JWE9-F1
#
_entry.id   AF-A0A968JWE9-F1
#
_cell.length_a   1.000
_cell.length_b   1.000
_cell.length_c   1.000
_cell.angle_alpha   90.00
_cell.angle_beta   90.00
_cell.angle_gamma   90.00
#
_symmetry.space_group_name_H-M   'P 1'
#
loop_
_entity.id
_entity.type
_entity.pdbx_description
1 polymer ?
#
loop_
_entity_poly.entity_id
_entity_poly.type
_entity_poly.pdbx_seq_one_letter_code
_entity_poly.pdbx_strand_id
1 'polypeptide(L)'
;MIGSSFIFTSGPAMTMPSGLMWLENNLINLYGKTNSFRLPPYHRLDISATYTVRKTQKYESQWVFSLFNAYNRQNIFIWLLNVK
;
A
#
# COMPACT_ATOMS: atom_id res chain seq x y z
N MET A 1 -8.93 -9.50 23.40
CA MET A 1 -8.45 -10.24 22.20
C MET A 1 -7.43 -9.37 21.50
N ILE A 2 -6.37 -9.97 20.95
CA ILE A 2 -5.35 -9.24 20.19
C ILE A 2 -5.40 -9.79 18.76
N GLY A 3 -5.37 -8.89 17.79
CA GLY A 3 -5.28 -9.19 16.37
C GLY A 3 -4.02 -8.57 15.78
N SER A 4 -3.40 -9.27 14.83
CA SER A 4 -2.29 -8.75 14.05
C SER A 4 -2.43 -9.24 12.62
N SER A 5 -2.19 -8.35 11.66
CA SER A 5 -2.19 -8.65 10.23
C SER A 5 -0.92 -8.11 9.61
N PHE A 6 -0.16 -9.00 8.97
CA PHE A 6 1.03 -8.64 8.24
C PHE A 6 0.86 -8.99 6.77
N ILE A 7 1.07 -8.00 5.91
CA ILE A 7 1.00 -8.15 4.46
C ILE A 7 2.39 -7.88 3.91
N PHE A 8 2.87 -8.77 3.04
CA PHE A 8 4.11 -8.61 2.29
C PHE A 8 3.87 -8.88 0.80
N THR A 9 4.42 -8.02 -0.05
CA THR A 9 4.46 -8.21 -1.50
C THR A 9 5.82 -7.83 -2.05
N SER A 10 6.36 -8.63 -2.97
CA SER A 10 7.65 -8.39 -3.64
C SER A 10 7.61 -7.28 -4.69
N GLY A 11 6.45 -6.62 -4.86
CA GLY A 11 6.24 -5.54 -5.82
C GLY A 11 5.92 -6.08 -7.22
N PRO A 12 4.84 -5.58 -7.87
CA PRO A 12 4.53 -5.97 -9.24
C PRO A 12 5.60 -5.47 -10.21
N ALA A 13 5.78 -6.23 -11.30
CA ALA A 13 6.51 -5.73 -12.44
C ALA A 13 5.63 -4.74 -13.22
N MET A 14 6.23 -3.66 -13.72
CA MET A 14 5.56 -2.63 -14.50
C MET A 14 6.45 -2.15 -15.64
N THR A 15 5.82 -1.58 -16.66
CA THR A 15 6.51 -0.93 -17.77
C THR A 15 6.49 0.57 -17.53
N MET A 16 7.61 1.14 -17.10
CA MET A 16 7.74 2.59 -16.97
C MET A 16 8.13 3.22 -18.32
N PRO A 17 7.69 4.45 -18.62
CA PRO A 17 8.18 5.18 -19.77
C PRO A 17 9.70 5.37 -19.63
N SER A 18 10.46 4.98 -20.64
CA SER A 18 11.92 5.10 -20.68
C SER A 18 12.38 6.51 -21.06
N GLY A 19 11.50 7.33 -21.64
CA GLY A 19 11.79 8.71 -22.00
C GLY A 19 10.66 9.36 -22.78
N LEU A 20 10.84 10.65 -23.09
CA LEU A 20 9.94 11.42 -23.94
C LEU A 20 10.60 11.64 -25.30
N MET A 21 9.83 11.47 -26.37
CA MET A 21 10.27 11.80 -27.73
C MET A 21 9.31 12.80 -28.35
N TRP A 22 9.87 13.78 -29.05
CA TRP A 22 9.10 14.68 -29.90
C TRP A 22 8.92 14.03 -31.27
N LEU A 23 7.66 13.81 -31.66
CA LEU A 23 7.28 13.31 -32.98
C LEU A 23 6.14 14.18 -33.51
N GLU A 24 6.34 14.80 -34.68
CA GLU A 24 5.31 15.61 -35.36
C GLU A 24 4.61 16.61 -34.42
N ASN A 25 5.41 17.40 -33.68
CA ASN A 25 4.94 18.39 -32.68
C ASN A 25 4.17 17.81 -31.48
N ASN A 26 4.13 16.49 -31.31
CA ASN A 26 3.55 15.81 -30.16
C ASN A 26 4.64 15.22 -29.27
N LEU A 27 4.45 15.37 -27.95
CA LEU A 27 5.28 14.74 -26.94
C LEU A 27 4.74 13.33 -26.68
N ILE A 28 5.50 12.30 -27.05
CA ILE A 28 5.09 10.91 -26.92
C ILE A 28 5.96 10.21 -25.86
N ASN A 29 5.33 9.42 -25.00
CA ASN A 29 6.01 8.54 -24.06
C ASN A 29 6.61 7.35 -24.82
N LEU A 30 7.93 7.20 -24.75
CA LEU A 30 8.61 5.97 -25.17
C LEU A 30 8.52 4.96 -24.04
N TYR A 31 8.04 3.76 -24.34
CA TYR A 31 8.06 2.65 -23.40
C TYR A 31 9.24 1.74 -23.70
N GLY A 32 9.98 1.38 -22.66
CA GLY A 32 11.03 0.37 -22.75
C GLY A 32 10.45 -1.04 -22.84
N LYS A 33 11.29 -2.04 -22.55
CA LYS A 33 10.88 -3.44 -22.49
C LYS A 33 9.74 -3.63 -21.48
N THR A 34 8.76 -4.47 -21.81
CA THR A 34 7.63 -4.78 -20.92
C THR A 34 8.11 -5.38 -19.61
N ASN A 35 7.47 -5.02 -18.49
CA ASN A 35 7.79 -5.53 -17.15
C ASN A 35 9.27 -5.38 -16.73
N SER A 36 9.98 -4.40 -17.31
CA SER A 36 11.41 -4.17 -17.06
C SER A 36 11.71 -3.50 -15.73
N PHE A 37 10.73 -2.85 -15.11
CA PHE A 37 10.85 -2.24 -13.79
C PHE A 37 10.04 -3.02 -12.76
N ARG A 38 10.55 -3.15 -11.54
CA ARG A 38 9.83 -3.78 -10.42
C ARG A 38 9.71 -2.77 -9.29
N LEU A 39 8.50 -2.63 -8.76
CA LEU A 39 8.30 -1.79 -7.58
C LEU A 39 9.11 -2.33 -6.39
N PRO A 40 9.62 -1.45 -5.51
CA PRO A 40 10.24 -1.92 -4.28
C PRO A 40 9.23 -2.75 -3.46
N PRO A 41 9.70 -3.78 -2.73
CA PRO A 41 8.85 -4.59 -1.89
C PRO A 41 8.00 -3.74 -0.94
N TYR A 42 6.75 -4.13 -0.73
CA TYR A 42 5.82 -3.46 0.18
C TYR A 42 5.45 -4.39 1.34
N HIS A 43 5.49 -3.85 2.54
CA HIS A 43 5.03 -4.52 3.75
C HIS A 43 4.21 -3.57 4.61
N ARG A 44 3.17 -4.10 5.25
CA ARG A 44 2.31 -3.37 6.19
C ARG A 44 2.00 -4.26 7.38
N LEU A 45 2.14 -3.69 8.57
CA LEU A 45 1.69 -4.30 9.82
C LEU A 45 0.52 -3.49 10.36
N ASP A 46 -0.59 -4.19 10.59
CA ASP A 46 -1.79 -3.66 11.24
C ASP A 46 -2.01 -4.46 12.53
N ILE A 47 -2.18 -3.77 13.66
CA ILE A 47 -2.43 -4.41 14.96
C ILE A 47 -3.72 -3.89 15.57
N SER A 48 -4.43 -4.77 16.29
CA SER A 48 -5.64 -4.42 17.00
C SER A 48 -5.72 -5.10 18.36
N ALA A 49 -6.36 -4.42 19.29
CA ALA A 49 -6.63 -4.92 20.63
C ALA A 49 -8.09 -4.62 20.96
N THR A 50 -8.84 -5.67 21.23
CA THR A 50 -10.22 -5.60 21.71
C THR A 50 -10.24 -5.87 23.21
N TYR A 51 -10.70 -4.89 23.98
CA TYR A 51 -10.91 -4.98 25.42
C TYR A 51 -12.41 -5.08 25.72
N THR A 52 -12.85 -6.20 26.27
CA THR A 52 -14.25 -6.37 26.69
C THR A 52 -14.44 -5.74 28.06
N VAL A 53 -15.15 -4.62 28.11
CA VAL A 53 -15.40 -3.87 29.35
C VAL A 53 -16.42 -4.58 30.21
N ARG A 54 -17.51 -5.07 29.60
CA ARG A 54 -18.57 -5.75 30.32
C ARG A 54 -19.26 -6.75 29.41
N LYS A 55 -19.46 -7.97 29.90
CA LYS A 55 -20.23 -9.01 29.21
C LYS A 55 -21.26 -9.57 30.19
N THR A 56 -22.53 -9.33 29.89
CA THR A 56 -23.68 -9.82 30.65
C THR A 56 -24.61 -10.61 29.72
N GLN A 57 -25.63 -11.28 30.26
CA GLN A 57 -26.61 -11.99 29.43
C GLN A 57 -27.48 -11.06 28.56
N LYS A 58 -27.55 -9.76 28.88
CA LYS A 58 -28.37 -8.78 28.14
C LYS A 58 -27.56 -7.87 27.22
N TYR A 59 -26.29 -7.63 27.52
CA TYR A 59 -25.44 -6.75 26.72
C TYR A 59 -23.95 -7.06 26.88
N GLU A 60 -23.22 -6.76 25.81
CA GLU A 60 -21.77 -6.82 25.75
C GLU A 60 -21.22 -5.47 25.26
N SER A 61 -20.19 -4.96 25.95
CA SER A 61 -19.52 -3.70 25.63
C SER A 61 -18.03 -3.97 25.46
N GLN A 62 -17.48 -3.54 24.33
CA GLN A 62 -16.09 -3.72 23.96
C GLN A 62 -15.48 -2.41 23.46
N TRP A 63 -14.20 -2.21 23.75
CA TRP A 63 -13.38 -1.14 23.22
C TRP A 63 -12.40 -1.77 22.24
N VAL A 64 -12.36 -1.26 21.01
CA VAL A 64 -11.46 -1.77 19.97
C VAL A 64 -10.46 -0.68 19.63
N PHE A 65 -9.19 -0.95 19.92
CA PHE A 65 -8.07 -0.10 19.56
C PHE A 65 -7.39 -0.72 18.34
N SER A 66 -7.24 0.05 17.28
CA SER A 66 -6.59 -0.43 16.05
C SER A 66 -5.54 0.58 15.60
N LEU A 67 -4.33 0.10 15.33
CA LEU A 67 -3.24 0.86 14.74
C LEU A 67 -3.02 0.35 13.32
N PHE A 68 -3.35 1.19 12.34
CA PHE A 68 -3.14 0.93 10.93
C PHE A 68 -1.74 1.39 10.52
N ASN A 69 -1.02 0.56 9.76
CA ASN A 69 0.32 0.88 9.26
C ASN A 69 1.28 1.28 10.39
N ALA A 70 1.58 0.35 11.29
CA ALA A 70 2.39 0.59 12.50
C ALA A 70 3.77 1.24 12.22
N TYR A 71 4.34 1.04 11.02
CA TYR A 71 5.64 1.63 10.62
C TYR A 71 5.51 2.94 9.84
N ASN A 72 4.28 3.47 9.68
CA ASN A 72 3.96 4.65 8.89
C ASN A 72 4.58 4.64 7.48
N ARG A 73 4.60 3.47 6.83
CA ARG A 73 5.22 3.30 5.53
C ARG A 73 4.34 3.92 4.44
N GLN A 74 4.91 4.80 3.63
CA GLN A 74 4.20 5.44 2.53
C GLN A 74 3.81 4.43 1.44
N ASN A 75 2.68 4.69 0.78
CA ASN A 75 2.22 3.87 -0.34
C ASN A 75 2.97 4.26 -1.63
N ILE A 76 3.70 3.30 -2.20
CA ILE A 76 4.53 3.49 -3.40
C ILE A 76 3.69 3.85 -4.64
N PHE A 77 2.45 3.36 -4.74
CA PHE A 77 1.55 3.72 -5.85
C PHE A 77 1.20 5.21 -5.83
N ILE A 78 0.99 5.78 -4.64
CA ILE A 78 0.74 7.22 -4.48
C ILE A 78 2.00 8.01 -4.81
N TRP A 79 3.18 7.50 -4.44
CA TRP A 79 4.44 8.15 -4.79
C TRP A 79 4.65 8.22 -6.31
N LEU A 80 4.49 7.10 -7.03
CA LEU A 80 4.61 7.09 -8.50
C LEU A 80 3.58 8.00 -9.19
N LEU A 81 2.35 8.09 -8.69
CA LEU A 81 1.33 8.99 -9.25
C LEU A 81 1.63 10.48 -9.01
N ASN A 82 2.44 10.81 -7.99
CA ASN A 82 2.85 12.17 -7.69
C ASN A 82 4.18 12.57 -8.34
N VAL A 83 4.92 11.63 -8.91
CA VAL A 83 6.04 11.94 -9.81
C VAL A 83 5.42 12.25 -11.18
N LYS A 84 4.95 13.49 -11.33
CA LYS A 84 4.60 14.11 -12.61
C LYS A 84 5.82 14.79 -13.23
#